data_AF-A0A6N2L916-F1
#
_entry.id   AF-A0A6N2L916-F1
#
_cell.length_a   1.000
_cell.length_b   1.000
_cell.length_c   1.000
_cell.angle_alpha   90.00
_cell.angle_beta   90.00
_cell.angle_gamma   90.00
#
_symmetry.space_group_name_H-M   'P 1'
#
loop_
_entity.id
_entity.type
_entity.pdbx_description
1 polymer ?
#
loop_
_entity_poly.entity_id
_entity_poly.type
_entity_poly.pdbx_seq_one_letter_code
_entity_poly.pdbx_strand_id
1 'polypeptide(L)'
;MGMLSEGLTQVLIPASALVGIVFALLQWYLVSKVKVSGDSSNGLSDKLIEEEEDGVNNREASIKCAEIQHAISVGATSFLFTQYKYLSVFMCVFAAIIFLFLGSVKGFSTKSEPCTYNKGSLCKPALANAAFSTLAFLLGALTSVLSGFLGMKIATYANARTTLEARKG
;
A
#
# COMPACT_ATOMS: atom_id res chain seq x y z
N MET A 1 -4.70 23.27 27.02
CA MET A 1 -3.99 21.98 27.02
C MET A 1 -5.01 20.88 26.78
N GLY A 2 -4.76 19.96 25.85
CA GLY A 2 -5.66 18.83 25.60
C GLY A 2 -5.78 17.95 26.85
N MET A 3 -6.85 17.17 26.95
CA MET A 3 -7.09 16.26 28.08
C MET A 3 -6.07 15.11 28.15
N LEU A 4 -5.35 14.83 27.05
CA LEU A 4 -4.31 13.81 26.97
C LEU A 4 -2.91 14.45 27.05
N SER A 5 -2.02 13.82 27.82
CA SER A 5 -0.60 14.22 27.87
C SER A 5 0.08 14.08 26.51
N GLU A 6 1.02 14.96 26.19
CA GLU A 6 1.80 14.92 24.96
C GLU A 6 2.54 13.59 24.80
N GLY A 7 3.13 13.07 25.88
CA GLY A 7 3.81 11.78 25.89
C GLY A 7 2.86 10.61 25.59
N LEU A 8 1.62 10.67 26.10
CA LEU A 8 0.61 9.65 25.80
C LEU A 8 0.23 9.69 24.31
N THR A 9 0.10 10.89 23.73
CA THR A 9 -0.25 11.05 22.31
C THR A 9 0.84 10.50 21.39
N GLN A 10 2.12 10.77 21.72
CA GLN A 10 3.27 10.27 20.96
C GLN A 10 3.37 8.74 20.95
N VAL A 11 2.87 8.06 21.99
CA VAL A 11 2.83 6.59 22.07
C VAL A 11 1.58 6.03 21.39
N LEU A 12 0.42 6.66 21.59
CA LEU A 12 -0.87 6.13 21.13
C LEU A 12 -0.96 6.09 19.60
N ILE A 13 -0.44 7.12 18.90
CA ILE A 13 -0.47 7.19 17.43
C ILE A 13 0.22 5.97 16.79
N PRO A 14 1.51 5.68 17.02
CA PRO A 14 2.16 4.52 16.42
C PRO A 14 1.61 3.19 16.94
N ALA A 15 1.18 3.11 18.21
CA ALA A 15 0.57 1.90 18.74
C ALA A 15 -0.70 1.52 17.98
N SER A 16 -1.59 2.48 17.70
CA SER A 16 -2.81 2.23 16.93
C SER A 16 -2.53 1.80 15.49
N ALA A 17 -1.51 2.38 14.85
CA ALA A 17 -1.08 1.97 13.52
C ALA A 17 -0.57 0.52 13.49
N LEU A 18 0.23 0.11 14.49
CA LEU A 18 0.71 -1.26 14.62
C LEU A 18 -0.43 -2.25 14.81
N VAL A 19 -1.42 -1.93 15.65
CA VAL A 19 -2.62 -2.76 15.82
C VAL A 19 -3.35 -2.94 14.49
N GLY A 20 -3.50 -1.88 13.70
CA GLY A 20 -4.10 -1.95 12.38
C GLY A 20 -3.33 -2.86 11.41
N ILE A 21 -2.00 -2.78 11.39
CA ILE A 21 -1.15 -3.65 10.56
C ILE A 21 -1.27 -5.11 10.99
N VAL A 22 -1.22 -5.40 12.29
CA VAL A 22 -1.39 -6.76 12.83
C VAL A 22 -2.76 -7.31 12.42
N PHE A 23 -3.82 -6.52 12.56
CA PHE A 23 -5.16 -6.92 12.15
C PHE A 23 -5.22 -7.23 10.64
N ALA A 24 -4.64 -6.39 9.79
CA ALA A 24 -4.59 -6.64 8.35
C ALA A 24 -3.86 -7.95 7.99
N LEU A 25 -2.74 -8.24 8.66
CA LEU A 25 -1.99 -9.49 8.45
C LEU A 25 -2.76 -10.72 8.94
N LEU A 26 -3.48 -10.61 10.07
CA LEU A 26 -4.36 -11.68 10.55
C LEU A 26 -5.49 -11.96 9.56
N GLN A 27 -6.14 -10.93 9.02
CA GLN A 27 -7.17 -11.10 7.99
C GLN A 27 -6.60 -11.75 6.73
N TRP A 28 -5.41 -11.32 6.28
CA TRP A 28 -4.75 -11.96 5.15
C TRP A 28 -4.41 -13.44 5.41
N TYR A 29 -3.96 -13.78 6.63
CA TYR A 29 -3.73 -15.16 7.04
C TYR A 29 -5.02 -16.00 7.08
N LEU A 30 -6.16 -15.43 7.48
CA LEU A 30 -7.43 -16.15 7.41
C LEU A 30 -7.85 -16.42 5.96
N VAL A 31 -7.68 -15.44 5.07
CA VAL A 31 -7.94 -15.62 3.63
C VAL A 31 -6.99 -16.66 3.01
N SER A 32 -5.74 -16.74 3.48
CA SER A 32 -4.77 -17.70 2.94
C SER A 32 -5.10 -19.17 3.20
N LYS A 33 -5.98 -19.45 4.18
CA LYS A 33 -6.50 -20.80 4.44
C LYS A 33 -7.35 -21.35 3.30
N VAL A 34 -7.91 -20.49 2.44
CA VAL A 34 -8.59 -20.92 1.21
C VAL A 34 -7.53 -21.34 0.18
N LYS A 35 -7.39 -22.65 -0.02
CA LYS A 35 -6.44 -23.23 -0.96
C LYS A 35 -6.94 -23.06 -2.40
N VAL A 36 -6.19 -22.32 -3.21
CA VAL A 36 -6.35 -22.26 -4.67
C VAL A 36 -5.31 -23.20 -5.25
N SER A 37 -5.74 -24.31 -5.85
CA SER A 37 -4.85 -25.39 -6.31
C SER A 37 -3.80 -24.88 -7.31
N GLY A 38 -2.53 -24.97 -6.91
CA GLY A 38 -1.37 -24.63 -7.75
C GLY A 38 -0.03 -25.05 -7.14
N ASP A 39 -0.03 -25.88 -6.10
CA ASP A 39 1.20 -26.48 -5.57
C ASP A 39 1.21 -27.96 -5.93
N SER A 40 1.87 -28.28 -7.03
CA SER A 40 2.04 -29.64 -7.56
C SER A 40 2.97 -30.52 -6.71
N SER A 41 3.26 -30.17 -5.45
CA SER A 41 4.30 -30.83 -4.66
C SER A 41 3.84 -31.66 -3.45
N ASN A 42 2.55 -31.71 -3.09
CA ASN A 42 2.10 -32.54 -1.94
C ASN A 42 0.80 -33.31 -2.21
N GLY A 43 0.73 -33.94 -3.39
CA GLY A 43 -0.33 -34.88 -3.74
C GLY A 43 -0.13 -36.26 -3.10
N LEU A 44 -0.45 -36.42 -1.81
CA LEU A 44 -0.72 -37.77 -1.28
C LEU A 44 -1.68 -37.84 -0.08
N SER A 45 -1.82 -36.81 0.76
CA SER A 45 -2.60 -36.95 2.00
C SER A 45 -4.04 -36.43 2.00
N ASP A 46 -4.50 -35.70 0.99
CA ASP A 46 -5.89 -35.19 0.92
C ASP A 46 -6.81 -36.10 0.07
N LYS A 47 -6.44 -37.38 -0.06
CA LYS A 47 -6.95 -38.28 -1.10
C LYS A 47 -8.08 -39.22 -0.67
N LEU A 48 -8.68 -39.05 0.51
CA LEU A 48 -9.55 -40.10 1.06
C LEU A 48 -10.89 -39.68 1.68
N ILE A 49 -11.30 -38.41 1.60
CA ILE A 49 -12.68 -38.05 2.00
C ILE A 49 -13.14 -36.89 1.12
N GLU A 50 -13.76 -37.20 -0.02
CA GLU A 50 -14.86 -36.40 -0.60
C GLU A 50 -15.44 -37.17 -1.81
N GLU A 51 -16.75 -37.29 -1.82
CA GLU A 51 -17.57 -38.29 -2.50
C GLU A 51 -17.49 -38.24 -4.04
N GLU A 52 -17.51 -39.43 -4.66
CA GLU A 52 -17.00 -39.77 -6.00
C GLU A 52 -17.88 -39.39 -7.21
N GLU A 53 -18.79 -38.42 -7.14
CA GLU A 53 -19.48 -37.92 -8.38
C GLU A 53 -19.39 -36.40 -8.61
N ASP A 54 -19.15 -35.57 -7.58
CA ASP A 54 -19.01 -34.10 -7.70
C ASP A 54 -17.54 -33.59 -7.60
N GLY A 55 -16.59 -34.44 -7.20
CA GLY A 55 -15.21 -34.04 -6.93
C GLY A 55 -14.37 -33.65 -8.16
N VAL A 56 -14.67 -34.20 -9.34
CA VAL A 56 -13.90 -33.94 -10.57
C VAL A 56 -14.16 -32.52 -11.08
N ASN A 57 -15.42 -32.08 -11.13
CA ASN A 57 -15.81 -30.72 -11.50
C ASN A 57 -15.20 -29.68 -10.56
N ASN A 58 -15.12 -30.00 -9.28
CA ASN A 58 -14.62 -29.11 -8.25
C ASN A 58 -13.10 -28.87 -8.32
N ARG A 59 -12.34 -29.90 -8.70
CA ARG A 59 -10.89 -29.81 -8.91
C ARG A 59 -10.54 -29.14 -10.24
N GLU A 60 -11.30 -29.42 -11.29
CA GLU A 60 -11.14 -28.71 -12.56
C GLU A 60 -11.45 -27.21 -12.42
N ALA A 61 -12.54 -26.88 -11.74
CA ALA A 61 -12.91 -25.49 -11.45
C ALA A 61 -11.85 -24.77 -10.62
N SER A 62 -11.22 -25.42 -9.64
CA SER A 62 -10.16 -24.80 -8.83
C SER A 62 -8.88 -24.52 -9.63
N ILE A 63 -8.49 -25.44 -10.52
CA ILE A 63 -7.37 -25.26 -11.44
C ILE A 63 -7.65 -24.10 -12.41
N LYS A 64 -8.85 -24.05 -13.00
CA LYS A 64 -9.24 -22.94 -13.89
C LYS A 64 -9.29 -21.59 -13.18
N CYS A 65 -9.79 -21.54 -11.95
CA CYS A 65 -9.74 -20.33 -11.13
C CYS A 65 -8.30 -19.88 -10.85
N ALA A 66 -7.38 -20.81 -10.61
CA ALA A 66 -5.96 -20.52 -10.40
C ALA A 66 -5.29 -19.95 -11.67
N GLU A 67 -5.57 -20.53 -12.84
CA GLU A 67 -5.08 -20.05 -14.13
C GLU A 67 -5.56 -18.62 -14.42
N ILE A 68 -6.85 -18.35 -14.21
CA ILE A 68 -7.46 -17.03 -14.39
C ILE A 68 -6.85 -16.03 -13.40
N GLN A 69 -6.74 -16.41 -12.13
CA GLN A 69 -6.10 -15.57 -11.10
C GLN A 69 -4.68 -15.19 -11.50
N HIS A 70 -3.89 -16.17 -11.95
CA HIS A 70 -2.52 -15.93 -12.38
C HIS A 70 -2.47 -14.93 -13.54
N ALA A 71 -3.28 -15.12 -14.59
CA ALA A 71 -3.35 -14.20 -15.72
C ALA A 71 -3.73 -12.77 -15.29
N ILE A 72 -4.73 -12.62 -14.42
CA ILE A 72 -5.14 -11.32 -13.86
C ILE A 72 -3.99 -10.69 -13.08
N SER A 73 -3.33 -11.46 -12.20
CA SER A 73 -2.26 -10.95 -11.34
C SER A 73 -1.06 -10.44 -12.15
N VAL A 74 -0.70 -11.13 -13.24
CA VAL A 74 0.37 -10.74 -14.16
C VAL A 74 -0.01 -9.49 -14.93
N GLY A 75 -1.24 -9.45 -15.50
CA GLY A 75 -1.73 -8.29 -16.23
C GLY A 75 -1.80 -7.04 -15.36
N ALA A 76 -2.37 -7.16 -14.16
CA ALA A 76 -2.51 -6.05 -13.22
C ALA A 76 -1.15 -5.51 -12.75
N THR A 77 -0.20 -6.41 -12.42
CA THR A 77 1.16 -6.01 -12.02
C THR A 77 1.90 -5.31 -13.17
N SER A 78 1.74 -5.80 -14.41
CA SER A 78 2.38 -5.21 -15.60
C SER A 78 1.84 -3.81 -15.90
N PHE A 79 0.53 -3.63 -15.79
CA PHE A 79 -0.12 -2.33 -15.94
C PHE A 79 0.35 -1.33 -14.87
N LEU A 80 0.33 -1.72 -13.59
CA LEU A 80 0.80 -0.85 -12.50
C LEU A 80 2.25 -0.45 -12.66
N PHE A 81 3.13 -1.39 -13.01
CA PHE A 81 4.55 -1.07 -13.17
C PHE A 81 4.76 -0.04 -14.29
N THR A 82 4.02 -0.17 -15.39
CA THR A 82 4.04 0.80 -16.49
C THR A 82 3.51 2.16 -16.02
N GLN A 83 2.37 2.20 -15.34
CA GLN A 83 1.81 3.44 -14.80
C GLN A 83 2.76 4.13 -13.80
N TYR A 84 3.35 3.38 -12.88
CA TYR A 84 4.28 3.90 -11.87
C TYR A 84 5.58 4.40 -12.50
N LYS A 85 6.01 3.83 -13.62
CA LYS A 85 7.13 4.37 -14.39
C LYS A 85 6.84 5.79 -14.88
N TYR A 86 5.68 6.04 -15.50
CA TYR A 86 5.32 7.39 -15.95
C TYR A 86 5.06 8.35 -14.76
N LEU A 87 4.39 7.86 -13.72
CA LEU A 87 4.07 8.65 -12.54
C LEU A 87 5.34 9.08 -11.77
N SER A 88 6.36 8.22 -11.70
CA SER A 88 7.62 8.56 -11.03
C SER A 88 8.36 9.70 -11.72
N VAL A 89 8.35 9.74 -13.05
CA VAL A 89 8.91 10.87 -13.82
C VAL A 89 8.16 12.16 -13.50
N PHE A 90 6.82 12.14 -13.54
CA PHE A 90 5.99 13.28 -13.18
C PHE A 90 6.27 13.76 -11.75
N MET A 91 6.38 12.84 -10.79
CA MET A 91 6.68 13.13 -9.39
C MET A 91 8.03 13.84 -9.24
N CYS A 92 9.09 13.38 -9.90
CA CYS A 92 10.40 14.04 -9.84
C CYS A 92 10.38 15.46 -10.42
N VAL A 93 9.71 15.66 -11.55
CA VAL A 93 9.55 16.98 -12.17
C VAL A 93 8.76 17.91 -11.23
N PHE A 94 7.66 17.44 -10.66
CA PHE A 94 6.84 18.25 -9.77
C PHE A 94 7.55 18.57 -8.45
N ALA A 95 8.35 17.63 -7.92
CA ALA A 95 9.21 17.88 -6.75
C ALA A 95 10.23 19.00 -7.03
N ALA A 96 10.86 19.00 -8.21
CA ALA A 96 11.74 20.08 -8.61
C ALA A 96 11.01 21.43 -8.73
N ILE A 97 9.80 21.43 -9.30
CA ILE A 97 8.95 22.64 -9.39
C ILE A 97 8.61 23.18 -8.00
N ILE A 98 8.17 22.32 -7.08
CA ILE A 98 7.87 22.69 -5.68
C ILE A 98 9.11 23.33 -5.04
N PHE A 99 10.27 22.68 -5.13
CA PHE A 99 11.49 23.21 -4.53
C PHE A 99 11.90 24.55 -5.12
N LEU A 100 11.87 24.69 -6.45
CA LEU A 100 12.24 25.92 -7.15
C LEU A 100 11.29 27.06 -6.79
N PHE A 101 9.99 26.83 -6.83
CA PHE A 101 8.99 27.89 -6.57
C PHE A 101 8.97 28.32 -5.11
N LEU A 102 9.05 27.39 -4.14
CA LEU A 102 9.13 27.76 -2.74
C LEU A 102 10.49 28.37 -2.37
N GLY A 103 11.58 27.87 -2.98
CA GLY A 103 12.93 28.40 -2.77
C GLY A 103 13.13 29.80 -3.36
N SER A 104 12.53 30.09 -4.51
CA SER A 104 12.67 31.38 -5.19
C SER A 104 11.97 32.53 -4.48
N VAL A 105 11.00 32.27 -3.60
CA VAL A 105 10.24 33.31 -2.86
C VAL A 105 11.17 34.30 -2.16
N LYS A 106 12.28 33.79 -1.59
CA LYS A 106 13.32 34.60 -0.93
C LYS A 106 14.69 34.47 -1.60
N GLY A 107 14.70 34.20 -2.90
CA GLY A 107 15.94 34.09 -3.68
C GLY A 107 16.90 33.03 -3.13
N PHE A 108 16.38 31.90 -2.64
CA PHE A 108 17.17 30.82 -2.03
C PHE A 108 18.02 31.27 -0.81
N SER A 109 17.57 32.30 -0.09
CA SER A 109 18.23 32.78 1.13
C SER A 109 18.22 31.73 2.26
N THR A 110 19.35 31.56 2.92
CA THR A 110 19.55 30.70 4.10
C THR A 110 19.38 31.44 5.42
N LYS A 111 19.08 32.75 5.39
CA LYS A 111 18.95 33.57 6.59
C LYS A 111 17.59 33.37 7.26
N SER A 112 17.60 33.30 8.58
CA SER A 112 16.37 33.31 9.39
C SER A 112 15.63 34.62 9.22
N GLU A 113 14.30 34.54 9.16
CA GLU A 113 13.42 35.69 8.92
C GLU A 113 12.33 35.77 10.00
N PRO A 114 11.74 36.96 10.25
CA PRO A 114 10.60 37.08 11.16
C PRO A 114 9.44 36.20 10.68
N CYS A 115 8.81 35.49 11.61
CA CYS A 115 7.71 34.57 11.30
C CYS A 115 6.53 35.32 10.67
N THR A 116 5.91 34.73 9.65
CA THR A 116 4.74 35.30 8.96
C THR A 116 3.54 35.49 9.89
N TYR A 117 3.40 34.60 10.88
CA TYR A 117 2.31 34.59 11.87
C TYR A 117 2.64 35.35 13.17
N ASN A 118 3.91 35.69 13.42
CA ASN A 118 4.32 36.48 14.58
C ASN A 118 5.64 37.22 14.28
N LYS A 119 5.55 38.53 14.07
CA LYS A 119 6.70 39.38 13.73
C LYS A 119 7.75 39.51 14.84
N GLY A 120 7.41 39.15 16.09
CA GLY A 120 8.31 39.21 17.23
C GLY A 120 9.26 38.01 17.38
N SER A 121 9.04 36.94 16.60
CA SER A 121 9.86 35.71 16.65
C SER A 121 10.55 35.45 15.31
N LEU A 122 11.77 34.92 15.36
CA LEU A 122 12.50 34.46 14.17
C LEU A 122 12.15 33.01 13.84
N CYS A 123 11.92 32.76 12.56
CA CYS A 123 11.60 31.46 11.98
C CYS A 123 12.76 30.93 11.12
N LYS A 124 12.71 29.62 10.84
CA LYS A 124 13.62 28.97 9.90
C LYS A 124 13.48 29.57 8.49
N PRO A 125 14.56 29.55 7.69
CA PRO A 125 14.56 30.14 6.35
C PRO A 125 13.52 29.48 5.45
N ALA A 126 12.95 30.27 4.52
CA ALA A 126 12.00 29.78 3.51
C ALA A 126 12.57 28.62 2.69
N LEU A 127 13.89 28.59 2.46
CA LEU A 127 14.58 27.49 1.79
C LEU A 127 14.46 26.15 2.56
N ALA A 128 14.51 26.18 3.89
CA ALA A 128 14.32 24.96 4.69
C ALA A 128 12.88 24.44 4.53
N ASN A 129 11.89 25.34 4.53
CA ASN A 129 10.51 24.94 4.28
C ASN A 129 10.34 24.37 2.87
N ALA A 130 10.95 24.97 1.84
CA ALA A 130 10.94 24.42 0.48
C ALA A 130 11.50 22.99 0.42
N ALA A 131 12.61 22.73 1.12
CA ALA A 131 13.20 21.40 1.22
C ALA A 131 12.28 20.40 1.94
N PHE A 132 11.74 20.75 3.10
CA PHE A 132 10.83 19.88 3.86
C PHE A 132 9.51 19.62 3.15
N SER A 133 8.94 20.62 2.48
CA SER A 133 7.74 20.43 1.65
C SER A 133 7.99 19.47 0.49
N THR A 134 9.14 19.59 -0.17
CA THR A 134 9.53 18.69 -1.26
C THR A 134 9.75 17.26 -0.76
N LEU A 135 10.41 17.10 0.40
CA LEU A 135 10.61 15.81 1.03
C LEU A 135 9.28 15.17 1.46
N ALA A 136 8.38 15.94 2.08
CA ALA A 136 7.05 15.48 2.46
C ALA A 136 6.21 15.06 1.25
N PHE A 137 6.30 15.81 0.14
CA PHE A 137 5.65 15.45 -1.13
C PHE A 137 6.15 14.10 -1.65
N LEU A 138 7.48 13.90 -1.71
CA LEU A 138 8.07 12.64 -2.17
C LEU A 138 7.72 11.45 -1.27
N LEU A 139 7.76 11.65 0.06
CA LEU A 139 7.35 10.63 1.02
C LEU A 139 5.86 10.27 0.87
N GLY A 140 4.99 11.28 0.71
CA GLY A 140 3.56 11.06 0.49
C GLY A 140 3.28 10.34 -0.83
N ALA A 141 3.96 10.73 -1.91
CA ALA A 141 3.80 10.09 -3.22
C ALA A 141 4.32 8.64 -3.23
N LEU A 142 5.48 8.37 -2.61
CA LEU A 142 5.97 6.99 -2.42
C LEU A 142 4.98 6.16 -1.61
N THR A 143 4.46 6.71 -0.52
CA THR A 143 3.48 6.02 0.32
C THR A 143 2.20 5.71 -0.45
N SER A 144 1.70 6.66 -1.26
CA SER A 144 0.52 6.47 -2.13
C SER A 144 0.72 5.34 -3.14
N VAL A 145 1.89 5.29 -3.80
CA VAL A 145 2.26 4.22 -4.73
C VAL A 145 2.31 2.86 -4.02
N LEU A 146 2.92 2.78 -2.84
CA LEU A 146 2.96 1.55 -2.05
C LEU A 146 1.56 1.09 -1.62
N SER A 147 0.69 2.02 -1.20
CA SER A 147 -0.70 1.70 -0.84
C SER A 147 -1.48 1.12 -2.01
N GLY A 148 -1.34 1.70 -3.21
CA GLY A 148 -1.98 1.18 -4.43
C GLY A 148 -1.47 -0.22 -4.79
N PHE A 149 -0.16 -0.44 -4.68
CA PHE A 149 0.45 -1.75 -4.95
C PHE A 149 -0.03 -2.82 -3.97
N LEU A 150 -0.03 -2.55 -2.67
CA LEU A 150 -0.49 -3.49 -1.64
C LEU A 150 -1.98 -3.82 -1.81
N GLY A 151 -2.81 -2.81 -2.10
CA GLY A 151 -4.23 -2.98 -2.38
C GLY A 151 -4.48 -3.89 -3.59
N MET A 152 -3.73 -3.68 -4.68
CA MET A 152 -3.83 -4.57 -5.85
C MET A 152 -3.38 -6.00 -5.54
N LYS A 153 -2.30 -6.18 -4.77
CA LYS A 153 -1.80 -7.51 -4.41
C LYS A 153 -2.83 -8.30 -3.60
N ILE A 154 -3.46 -7.69 -2.60
CA ILE A 154 -4.50 -8.40 -1.85
C ILE A 154 -5.76 -8.67 -2.69
N ALA A 155 -6.17 -7.73 -3.56
CA ALA A 155 -7.34 -7.92 -4.42
C ALA A 155 -7.14 -9.07 -5.43
N THR A 156 -5.99 -9.09 -6.11
CA THR A 156 -5.62 -10.16 -7.06
C THR A 156 -5.27 -11.48 -6.37
N TYR A 157 -4.99 -11.45 -5.06
CA TYR A 157 -4.83 -12.66 -4.24
C TYR A 157 -6.18 -13.24 -3.80
N ALA A 158 -7.11 -12.39 -3.37
CA ALA A 158 -8.39 -12.82 -2.78
C ALA A 158 -9.46 -13.17 -3.83
N ASN A 159 -9.39 -12.62 -5.04
CA ASN A 159 -10.40 -12.80 -6.09
C ASN A 159 -10.85 -14.26 -6.31
N ALA A 160 -9.95 -15.17 -6.67
CA ALA A 160 -10.29 -16.57 -6.92
C ALA A 160 -10.67 -17.32 -5.63
N ARG A 161 -10.10 -16.92 -4.47
CA ARG A 161 -10.48 -17.50 -3.18
C ARG A 161 -11.95 -17.20 -2.86
N THR A 162 -12.40 -15.97 -3.11
CA THR A 162 -13.80 -15.60 -2.97
C THR A 162 -14.68 -16.41 -3.92
N THR A 163 -14.27 -16.62 -5.17
CA THR A 163 -15.01 -17.47 -6.12
C THR A 163 -15.14 -18.92 -5.63
N LEU A 164 -14.09 -19.48 -5.02
CA LEU A 164 -14.14 -20.84 -4.48
C LEU A 164 -15.03 -20.94 -3.23
N GLU A 165 -14.98 -19.96 -2.33
CA GLU A 165 -15.85 -19.95 -1.14
C GLU A 165 -17.32 -19.71 -1.50
N ALA A 166 -17.62 -18.97 -2.58
CA ALA A 166 -18.99 -18.77 -3.06
C ALA A 166 -19.72 -20.08 -3.42
N ARG A 167 -19.00 -21.19 -3.60
CA ARG A 167 -19.58 -22.52 -3.82
C ARG A 167 -20.21 -23.12 -2.56
N LYS A 168 -19.88 -22.60 -1.38
CA LYS A 168 -20.35 -23.12 -0.08
C LYS A 168 -21.57 -22.39 0.48
N GLY A 169 -22.02 -21.31 -0.18
CA GLY A 169 -23.09 -20.44 0.31
C GLY A 169 -22.55 -19.26 1.11
#